data_AF-A0A962A8T6-F1
#
_entry.id   AF-A0A962A8T6-F1
#
_cell.length_a   1.000
_cell.length_b   1.000
_cell.length_c   1.000
_cell.angle_alpha   90.00
_cell.angle_beta   90.00
_cell.angle_gamma   90.00
#
_symmetry.space_group_name_H-M   'P 1'
#
loop_
_entity.id
_entity.type
_entity.pdbx_description
1 polymer ?
#
loop_
_entity_poly.entity_id
_entity_poly.type
_entity_poly.pdbx_seq_one_letter_code
_entity_poly.pdbx_strand_id
1 'polypeptide(L)'
;MNLAALMAERGIADRTLPFGRYRDLPLSLVSRDYIAWLARSSSPKDAVFASFVADARKLQEALDAETIADGVLAGRAASGKPHPVYAIERLGDIDGVTLHDTIDAALAALSREYPVHPETGVRTTPDPEDDRILIWEILPTCHKKVVWHFSGWHWNAEEFGLDHGTLPGDAHCLYFLACNED
;
A
#
# COMPACT_ATOMS: atom_id res chain seq x y z
N MET A 1 4.16 -6.67 1.56
CA MET A 1 2.75 -6.67 1.12
C MET A 1 2.26 -8.00 0.48
N ASN A 2 1.06 -8.45 0.88
CA ASN A 2 0.29 -9.52 0.21
C ASN A 2 -0.20 -9.02 -1.17
N LEU A 3 -0.12 -9.85 -2.22
CA LEU A 3 -0.60 -9.51 -3.56
C LEU A 3 -2.07 -9.07 -3.57
N ALA A 4 -2.92 -9.66 -2.75
CA ALA A 4 -4.33 -9.27 -2.66
C ALA A 4 -4.51 -7.82 -2.19
N ALA A 5 -3.73 -7.39 -1.19
CA ALA A 5 -3.77 -6.01 -0.67
C ALA A 5 -3.25 -5.02 -1.72
N LEU A 6 -2.14 -5.36 -2.40
CA LEU A 6 -1.60 -4.56 -3.49
C LEU A 6 -2.59 -4.40 -4.64
N MET A 7 -3.29 -5.47 -4.98
CA MET A 7 -4.33 -5.47 -6.01
C MET A 7 -5.50 -4.57 -5.63
N ALA A 8 -5.96 -4.63 -4.38
CA ALA A 8 -7.02 -3.76 -3.88
C ALA A 8 -6.61 -2.27 -3.92
N GLU A 9 -5.41 -1.94 -3.43
CA GLU A 9 -4.86 -0.57 -3.47
C GLU A 9 -4.82 0.01 -4.89
N ARG A 10 -4.45 -0.82 -5.86
CA ARG A 10 -4.27 -0.43 -7.27
C ARG A 10 -5.51 -0.61 -8.14
N GLY A 11 -6.63 -1.06 -7.56
CA GLY A 11 -7.86 -1.33 -8.29
C GLY A 11 -7.72 -2.41 -9.36
N ILE A 12 -6.86 -3.41 -9.11
CA ILE A 12 -6.61 -4.55 -10.00
C ILE A 12 -7.55 -5.68 -9.59
N ALA A 13 -8.37 -6.18 -10.51
CA ALA A 13 -9.31 -7.25 -10.21
C ALA A 13 -8.58 -8.59 -10.00
N ASP A 14 -8.95 -9.30 -8.94
CA ASP A 14 -8.42 -10.64 -8.66
C ASP A 14 -9.12 -11.73 -9.47
N ARG A 15 -8.60 -11.98 -10.67
CA ARG A 15 -9.19 -12.89 -11.65
C ARG A 15 -8.56 -14.28 -11.60
N THR A 16 -9.36 -15.32 -11.78
CA THR A 16 -8.90 -16.70 -11.90
C THR A 16 -8.22 -16.97 -13.25
N LEU A 17 -7.00 -17.51 -13.23
CA LEU A 17 -6.23 -17.85 -14.43
C LEU A 17 -6.85 -19.03 -15.19
N PRO A 18 -7.17 -18.89 -16.49
CA PRO A 18 -7.74 -19.98 -17.28
C PRO A 18 -6.68 -20.85 -17.98
N PHE A 19 -5.39 -20.62 -17.74
CA PHE A 19 -4.30 -21.27 -18.47
C PHE A 19 -3.04 -21.44 -17.61
N GLY A 20 -2.05 -22.15 -18.17
CA GLY A 20 -0.70 -22.23 -17.63
C GLY A 20 -0.58 -23.09 -16.37
N ARG A 21 0.54 -22.92 -15.65
CA ARG A 21 0.89 -23.71 -14.46
C ARG A 21 -0.04 -23.47 -13.28
N TYR A 22 -0.57 -22.24 -13.15
CA TYR A 22 -1.44 -21.81 -12.06
C TYR A 22 -2.90 -21.70 -12.50
N ARG A 23 -3.32 -22.58 -13.41
CA ARG A 23 -4.72 -22.63 -13.86
C ARG A 23 -5.65 -22.84 -12.66
N ASP A 24 -6.81 -22.20 -12.72
CA ASP A 24 -7.89 -22.24 -11.73
C ASP A 24 -7.53 -21.59 -10.38
N LEU A 25 -6.39 -20.90 -10.30
CA LEU A 25 -6.01 -20.07 -9.16
C LEU A 25 -6.23 -18.57 -9.46
N PRO A 26 -6.67 -17.78 -8.47
CA PRO A 26 -6.73 -16.32 -8.57
C PRO A 26 -5.32 -15.72 -8.67
N LEU A 27 -5.19 -14.56 -9.34
CA LEU A 27 -3.91 -13.85 -9.51
C LEU A 27 -3.20 -13.63 -8.17
N SER A 28 -3.95 -13.31 -7.12
CA SER A 28 -3.41 -13.04 -5.78
C SER A 28 -2.66 -14.23 -5.16
N LEU A 29 -2.96 -15.47 -5.59
CA LEU A 29 -2.34 -16.70 -5.07
C LEU A 29 -1.21 -17.22 -5.98
N VAL A 30 -0.87 -16.49 -7.02
CA VAL A 30 0.15 -16.89 -8.00
C VAL A 30 1.53 -16.39 -7.55
N SER A 31 2.58 -17.14 -7.85
CA SER A 31 3.94 -16.74 -7.46
C SER A 31 4.39 -15.46 -8.18
N ARG A 32 5.15 -14.61 -7.46
CA ARG A 32 5.73 -13.37 -8.02
C ARG A 32 6.54 -13.61 -9.31
N ASP A 33 7.29 -14.71 -9.37
CA ASP A 33 8.03 -15.08 -10.58
C ASP A 33 7.13 -15.32 -11.81
N TYR A 34 5.93 -15.85 -11.59
CA TYR A 34 4.98 -16.11 -12.67
C TYR A 34 4.28 -14.83 -13.10
N ILE A 35 3.99 -13.91 -12.18
CA ILE A 35 3.55 -12.55 -12.51
C ILE A 35 4.61 -11.84 -13.36
N ALA A 36 5.88 -11.89 -12.96
CA ALA A 36 6.99 -11.31 -13.72
C ALA A 36 7.13 -11.93 -15.13
N TRP A 37 6.95 -13.24 -15.24
CA TRP A 37 6.93 -13.93 -16.53
C TRP A 37 5.75 -13.50 -17.40
N LEU A 38 4.53 -13.42 -16.85
CA LEU A 38 3.34 -12.93 -17.56
C LEU A 38 3.55 -11.50 -18.05
N ALA A 39 4.08 -10.61 -17.19
CA ALA A 39 4.30 -9.20 -17.52
C ALA A 39 5.27 -9.02 -18.72
N ARG A 40 6.32 -9.85 -18.77
CA ARG A 40 7.33 -9.86 -19.84
C ARG A 40 6.90 -10.62 -21.10
N SER A 41 5.78 -11.34 -21.06
CA SER A 41 5.33 -12.12 -22.21
C SER A 41 4.96 -11.19 -23.37
N SER A 42 5.53 -11.48 -24.55
CA SER A 42 5.13 -10.86 -25.82
C SER A 42 3.77 -11.41 -26.24
N SER A 43 2.76 -10.57 -26.47
CA SER A 43 1.48 -11.00 -27.03
C SER A 43 1.70 -11.74 -28.37
N PRO A 44 1.04 -12.89 -28.70
CA PRO A 44 -0.30 -13.33 -28.24
C PRO A 44 -0.51 -14.86 -27.94
N LYS A 45 -1.72 -15.24 -27.44
CA LYS A 45 -2.46 -16.47 -27.87
C LYS A 45 -3.99 -16.29 -28.01
N ASP A 46 -4.63 -15.40 -27.26
CA ASP A 46 -5.99 -14.84 -27.51
C ASP A 46 -6.21 -13.55 -26.69
N ALA A 47 -7.40 -12.94 -26.77
CA ALA A 47 -7.76 -11.73 -26.02
C ALA A 47 -7.79 -11.93 -24.48
N VAL A 48 -8.11 -13.15 -24.02
CA VAL A 48 -8.10 -13.50 -22.60
C VAL A 48 -6.67 -13.42 -22.09
N PHE A 49 -5.72 -14.11 -22.74
CA PHE A 49 -4.30 -14.07 -22.36
C PHE A 49 -3.75 -12.63 -22.34
N ALA A 50 -4.08 -11.82 -23.35
CA ALA A 50 -3.64 -10.43 -23.41
C ALA A 50 -4.13 -9.59 -22.22
N SER A 51 -5.36 -9.80 -21.74
CA SER A 51 -5.87 -9.11 -20.55
C SER A 51 -5.08 -9.48 -19.28
N PHE A 52 -4.70 -10.75 -19.12
CA PHE A 52 -3.89 -11.20 -17.98
C PHE A 52 -2.46 -10.66 -18.04
N VAL A 53 -1.87 -10.52 -19.22
CA VAL A 53 -0.59 -9.83 -19.40
C VAL A 53 -0.69 -8.36 -18.96
N ALA A 54 -1.78 -7.66 -19.30
CA ALA A 54 -1.98 -6.29 -18.89
C ALA A 54 -2.10 -6.14 -17.36
N ASP A 55 -2.86 -7.02 -16.71
CA ASP A 55 -2.96 -7.03 -15.24
C ASP A 55 -1.63 -7.37 -14.58
N ALA A 56 -0.92 -8.38 -15.10
CA ALA A 56 0.40 -8.76 -14.59
C ALA A 56 1.44 -7.65 -14.75
N ARG A 57 1.37 -6.83 -15.81
CA ARG A 57 2.22 -5.64 -15.96
C ARG A 57 1.95 -4.60 -14.89
N LYS A 58 0.68 -4.28 -14.64
CA LYS A 58 0.29 -3.37 -13.55
C LYS A 58 0.75 -3.90 -12.19
N LEU A 59 0.61 -5.21 -11.96
CA LEU A 59 1.09 -5.86 -10.75
C LEU A 59 2.61 -5.77 -10.60
N GLN A 60 3.35 -6.05 -11.68
CA GLN A 60 4.80 -5.99 -11.69
C GLN A 60 5.30 -4.57 -11.46
N GLU A 61 4.70 -3.57 -12.12
CA GLU A 61 5.00 -2.15 -11.90
C GLU A 61 4.79 -1.77 -10.42
N ALA A 62 3.73 -2.27 -9.79
CA ALA A 62 3.46 -2.01 -8.38
C ALA A 62 4.46 -2.72 -7.44
N LEU A 63 4.85 -3.97 -7.74
CA LEU A 63 5.89 -4.69 -6.99
C LEU A 63 7.27 -4.03 -7.12
N ASP A 64 7.60 -3.55 -8.32
CA ASP A 64 8.83 -2.80 -8.56
C ASP A 64 8.80 -1.47 -7.80
N ALA A 65 7.65 -0.79 -7.75
CA ALA A 65 7.46 0.42 -6.97
C ALA A 65 7.60 0.18 -5.46
N GLU A 66 7.07 -0.92 -4.92
CA GLU A 66 7.27 -1.33 -3.52
C GLU A 66 8.77 -1.58 -3.23
N THR A 67 9.47 -2.30 -4.12
CA THR A 67 10.91 -2.54 -3.99
C THR A 67 11.72 -1.24 -3.98
N ILE A 68 11.32 -0.27 -4.82
CA ILE A 68 11.91 1.07 -4.82
C ILE A 68 11.59 1.79 -3.51
N ALA A 69 10.33 1.70 -3.04
CA ALA A 69 9.87 2.32 -1.80
C ALA A 69 10.65 1.82 -0.58
N ASP A 70 10.80 0.50 -0.44
CA ASP A 70 11.63 -0.13 0.59
C ASP A 70 13.07 0.36 0.52
N GLY A 71 13.63 0.42 -0.70
CA GLY A 71 14.96 0.94 -0.93
C GLY A 71 15.13 2.38 -0.42
N VAL A 72 14.19 3.26 -0.78
CA VAL A 72 14.20 4.66 -0.37
C VAL A 72 14.03 4.81 1.15
N LEU A 73 13.10 4.05 1.74
CA LEU A 73 12.90 4.04 3.18
C LEU A 73 14.14 3.53 3.94
N ALA A 74 14.87 2.56 3.38
CA ALA A 74 16.13 2.05 3.90
C ALA A 74 17.34 2.99 3.68
N GLY A 75 17.12 4.18 3.11
CA GLY A 75 18.17 5.18 2.91
C GLY A 75 18.95 5.02 1.61
N ARG A 76 18.47 4.21 0.65
CA ARG A 76 18.92 4.37 -0.74
C ARG A 76 18.43 5.74 -1.21
N ALA A 77 19.27 6.43 -1.98
CA ALA A 77 18.93 7.75 -2.50
C ALA A 77 17.50 7.74 -3.07
N ALA A 78 16.67 8.68 -2.59
CA ALA A 78 15.36 8.99 -3.15
C ALA A 78 15.54 9.54 -4.57
N SER A 79 15.95 8.66 -5.48
CA SER A 79 16.13 8.83 -6.92
C SER A 79 16.20 10.28 -7.39
N GLY A 80 17.28 11.01 -7.06
CA GLY A 80 17.55 12.35 -7.60
C GLY A 80 16.40 13.37 -7.53
N LYS A 81 15.42 13.19 -6.64
CA LYS A 81 14.27 14.11 -6.55
C LYS A 81 14.73 15.40 -5.87
N PRO A 82 14.34 16.58 -6.40
CA PRO A 82 14.72 17.88 -5.82
C PRO A 82 13.94 18.22 -4.53
N HIS A 83 12.94 17.42 -4.18
CA HIS A 83 12.01 17.66 -3.08
C HIS A 83 11.88 16.40 -2.20
N PRO A 84 11.41 16.55 -0.94
CA PRO A 84 11.10 15.41 -0.10
C PRO A 84 10.08 14.48 -0.76
N VAL A 85 10.18 13.20 -0.43
CA VAL A 85 9.17 12.18 -0.79
C VAL A 85 8.58 11.61 0.48
N TYR A 86 7.38 11.04 0.37
CA TYR A 86 6.61 10.54 1.51
C TYR A 86 6.42 9.04 1.37
N ALA A 87 6.92 8.26 2.33
CA ALA A 87 6.74 6.82 2.35
C ALA A 87 5.67 6.46 3.39
N ILE A 88 4.64 5.72 2.97
CA ILE A 88 3.74 5.05 3.91
C ILE A 88 4.32 3.67 4.17
N GLU A 89 4.67 3.38 5.42
CA GLU A 89 5.10 2.07 5.92
C GLU A 89 3.98 1.46 6.75
N ARG A 90 3.65 0.20 6.47
CA ARG A 90 2.61 -0.60 7.14
C ARG A 90 3.27 -1.75 7.88
N LEU A 91 2.86 -1.98 9.12
CA LEU A 91 3.43 -2.98 10.03
C LEU A 91 2.28 -3.63 10.82
N GLY A 92 2.49 -4.85 11.32
CA GLY A 92 1.48 -5.61 12.05
C GLY A 92 0.92 -6.73 11.18
N ASP A 93 -0.42 -6.86 11.17
CA ASP A 93 -1.12 -7.79 10.27
C ASP A 93 -1.22 -7.23 8.84
N ILE A 94 -1.04 -5.92 8.71
CA ILE A 94 -0.75 -5.23 7.44
C ILE A 94 0.76 -5.12 7.18
N ASP A 95 1.14 -5.05 5.91
CA ASP A 95 2.55 -4.93 5.51
C ASP A 95 2.71 -4.30 4.12
N GLY A 96 3.81 -3.57 3.94
CA GLY A 96 4.22 -2.97 2.66
C GLY A 96 4.55 -1.49 2.74
N VAL A 97 5.33 -1.03 1.77
CA VAL A 97 5.76 0.37 1.66
C VAL A 97 5.34 0.97 0.33
N THR A 98 4.79 2.18 0.37
CA THR A 98 4.40 2.93 -0.83
C THR A 98 4.98 4.34 -0.80
N LEU A 99 5.49 4.83 -1.93
CA LEU A 99 6.01 6.20 -2.08
C LEU A 99 5.01 7.14 -2.74
N HIS A 100 5.02 8.37 -2.26
CA HIS A 100 4.16 9.47 -2.71
C HIS A 100 4.98 10.76 -2.84
N ASP A 101 4.62 11.61 -3.79
CA ASP A 101 5.34 12.86 -4.04
C ASP A 101 4.98 13.97 -3.05
N THR A 102 3.83 13.86 -2.38
CA THR A 102 3.36 14.83 -1.38
C THR A 102 2.68 14.12 -0.21
N ILE A 103 2.60 14.81 0.93
CA ILE A 103 1.84 14.34 2.08
C ILE A 103 0.34 14.17 1.75
N ASP A 104 -0.24 15.09 0.98
CA ASP A 104 -1.64 15.01 0.57
C ASP A 104 -1.92 13.77 -0.27
N ALA A 105 -0.99 13.39 -1.16
CA ALA A 105 -1.11 12.18 -1.95
C ALA A 105 -1.05 10.91 -1.08
N ALA A 106 -0.18 10.89 -0.07
CA ALA A 106 -0.08 9.81 0.90
C ALA A 106 -1.37 9.69 1.74
N LEU A 107 -1.89 10.80 2.27
CA LEU A 107 -3.13 10.82 3.04
C LEU A 107 -4.35 10.44 2.18
N ALA A 108 -4.38 10.85 0.92
CA ALA A 108 -5.41 10.45 -0.03
C ALA A 108 -5.33 8.95 -0.36
N ALA A 109 -4.13 8.36 -0.37
CA ALA A 109 -3.96 6.92 -0.51
C ALA A 109 -4.52 6.16 0.70
N LEU A 110 -4.17 6.57 1.93
CA LEU A 110 -4.76 6.00 3.15
C LEU A 110 -6.28 6.16 3.19
N SER A 111 -6.81 7.30 2.74
CA SER A 111 -8.27 7.53 2.68
C SER A 111 -8.99 6.59 1.70
N ARG A 112 -8.29 6.09 0.67
CA ARG A 112 -8.83 5.07 -0.26
C ARG A 112 -8.70 3.66 0.30
N GLU A 113 -7.62 3.40 1.04
CA GLU A 113 -7.38 2.12 1.72
C GLU A 113 -8.38 1.90 2.87
N TYR A 114 -8.73 2.98 3.56
CA TYR A 114 -9.66 3.01 4.68
C TYR A 114 -10.88 3.88 4.35
N PRO A 115 -11.75 3.47 3.42
CA PRO A 115 -12.86 4.30 2.94
C PRO A 115 -13.95 4.49 4.00
N VAL A 116 -14.76 5.52 3.80
CA VAL A 116 -16.03 5.70 4.50
C VAL A 116 -17.10 4.84 3.84
N HIS A 117 -17.76 3.98 4.62
CA HIS A 117 -18.84 3.14 4.12
C HIS A 117 -20.04 4.03 3.72
N PRO A 118 -20.56 3.90 2.48
CA PRO A 118 -21.52 4.86 1.93
C PRO A 118 -22.87 4.84 2.65
N GLU A 119 -23.24 3.72 3.28
CA GLU A 119 -24.55 3.58 3.93
C GLU A 119 -24.55 3.99 5.39
N THR A 120 -23.44 3.77 6.10
CA THR A 120 -23.34 3.99 7.56
C THR A 120 -22.59 5.28 7.88
N GLY A 121 -21.81 5.81 6.94
CA GLY A 121 -20.92 6.94 7.17
C GLY A 121 -19.73 6.62 8.09
N VAL A 122 -19.55 5.35 8.45
CA VAL A 122 -18.45 4.87 9.29
C VAL A 122 -17.25 4.56 8.42
N ARG A 123 -16.07 5.04 8.81
CA ARG A 123 -14.80 4.72 8.16
C ARG A 123 -14.35 3.33 8.58
N THR A 124 -13.90 2.51 7.63
CA THR A 124 -13.17 1.27 7.93
C THR A 124 -11.80 1.60 8.48
N THR A 125 -11.32 0.93 9.51
CA THR A 125 -10.04 1.27 10.16
C THR A 125 -9.04 0.11 10.16
N PRO A 126 -7.73 0.40 10.33
CA PRO A 126 -6.73 -0.63 10.69
C PRO A 126 -7.01 -1.21 12.08
N ASP A 127 -6.46 -2.40 12.36
CA ASP A 127 -6.63 -3.05 13.65
C ASP A 127 -6.02 -2.19 14.79
N PRO A 128 -6.81 -1.75 15.79
CA PRO A 128 -6.30 -0.96 16.92
C PRO A 128 -5.40 -1.76 17.88
N GLU A 129 -5.33 -3.08 17.77
CA GLU A 129 -4.45 -3.95 18.54
C GLU A 129 -3.05 -4.02 17.92
N ASP A 130 -2.99 -4.56 16.70
CA ASP A 130 -1.75 -5.07 16.11
C ASP A 130 -1.17 -4.22 14.97
N ASP A 131 -1.95 -3.36 14.33
CA ASP A 131 -1.49 -2.62 13.16
C ASP A 131 -0.74 -1.33 13.50
N ARG A 132 0.21 -0.94 12.65
CA ARG A 132 0.89 0.36 12.70
C ARG A 132 1.10 0.88 11.29
N ILE A 133 0.81 2.18 11.11
CA ILE A 133 1.00 2.89 9.85
C ILE A 133 1.82 4.13 10.12
N LEU A 134 2.93 4.30 9.41
CA LEU A 134 3.79 5.48 9.53
C LEU A 134 3.87 6.18 8.18
N ILE A 135 3.76 7.51 8.18
CA ILE A 135 4.17 8.32 7.04
C ILE A 135 5.51 8.95 7.37
N TRP A 136 6.53 8.60 6.59
CA TRP A 136 7.86 9.15 6.66
C TRP A 136 8.00 10.29 5.65
N GLU A 137 8.42 11.48 6.09
CA GLU A 137 9.01 12.48 5.21
C GLU A 137 10.50 12.13 5.03
N ILE A 138 10.92 11.91 3.78
CA ILE A 138 12.28 11.54 3.41
C ILE A 138 12.87 12.65 2.54
N LEU A 139 13.89 13.32 3.06
CA LEU A 139 14.59 14.40 2.36
C LEU A 139 15.47 13.84 1.22
N PRO A 140 15.84 14.66 0.22
CA PRO A 140 16.81 14.27 -0.80
C PRO A 140 18.16 13.79 -0.24
N THR A 141 18.51 14.24 0.96
CA THR A 141 19.72 13.82 1.71
C THR A 141 19.54 12.50 2.46
N CYS A 142 18.43 11.79 2.27
CA CYS A 142 18.05 10.54 2.94
C CYS A 142 17.78 10.65 4.45
N HIS A 143 17.86 11.85 5.04
CA HIS A 143 17.32 12.08 6.37
C HIS A 143 15.81 11.88 6.33
N LYS A 144 15.27 11.18 7.33
CA LYS A 144 13.84 10.90 7.42
C LYS A 144 13.30 11.15 8.81
N LYS A 145 12.01 11.49 8.89
CA LYS A 145 11.25 11.57 10.14
C LYS A 145 9.82 11.11 9.90
N VAL A 146 9.18 10.58 10.93
CA VAL A 146 7.74 10.33 10.90
C VAL A 146 7.02 11.67 10.99
N VAL A 147 6.01 11.87 10.15
CA VAL A 147 5.18 13.11 10.10
C VAL A 147 3.70 12.85 10.33
N TRP A 148 3.29 11.58 10.35
CA TRP A 148 1.94 11.12 10.64
C TRP A 148 2.03 9.67 11.06
N HIS A 149 1.24 9.23 12.04
CA HIS A 149 1.21 7.82 12.42
C HIS A 149 -0.17 7.36 12.92
N PHE A 150 -0.39 6.06 12.76
CA PHE A 150 -1.33 5.24 13.51
C PHE A 150 -0.51 4.15 14.20
N SER A 151 -0.85 3.81 15.43
CA SER A 151 -0.14 2.79 16.21
C SER A 151 -1.16 2.06 17.07
N GLY A 152 -1.38 0.78 16.82
CA GLY A 152 -2.19 -0.07 17.68
C GLY A 152 -1.59 -0.17 19.09
N TRP A 153 -2.37 -0.66 20.06
CA TRP A 153 -1.97 -0.62 21.46
C TRP A 153 -0.74 -1.49 21.79
N HIS A 154 -0.35 -2.42 20.92
CA HIS A 154 0.91 -3.16 21.04
C HIS A 154 2.16 -2.36 20.62
N TRP A 155 1.98 -1.17 20.05
CA TRP A 155 3.06 -0.28 19.62
C TRP A 155 3.21 0.92 20.57
N ASN A 156 4.44 1.42 20.71
CA ASN A 156 4.68 2.65 21.47
C ASN A 156 4.36 3.90 20.63
N ALA A 157 3.20 4.49 20.85
CA ALA A 157 2.77 5.72 20.16
C ALA A 157 3.63 6.96 20.51
N GLU A 158 4.19 7.02 21.73
CA GLU A 158 4.97 8.17 22.19
C GLU A 158 6.37 8.26 21.53
N GLU A 159 6.79 7.23 20.80
CA GLU A 159 8.10 7.13 20.14
C GLU A 159 8.43 8.35 19.26
N PHE A 160 7.40 8.98 18.66
CA PHE A 160 7.58 10.07 17.69
C PHE A 160 7.35 11.47 18.26
N GLY A 161 6.80 11.58 19.48
CA GLY A 161 6.36 12.86 20.03
C GLY A 161 5.28 13.55 19.17
N LEU A 162 4.45 12.75 18.49
CA LEU A 162 3.33 13.19 17.67
C LEU A 162 2.02 12.59 18.21
N ASP A 163 0.91 13.27 17.98
CA ASP A 163 -0.41 12.70 18.18
C ASP A 163 -0.76 11.77 17.01
N HIS A 164 -1.65 10.80 17.27
CA HIS A 164 -2.21 9.94 16.23
C HIS A 164 -2.85 10.78 15.12
N GLY A 165 -2.62 10.34 13.89
CA GLY A 165 -3.00 11.07 12.71
C GLY A 165 -4.49 11.01 12.38
N THR A 166 -4.99 12.10 11.82
CA THR A 166 -6.36 12.24 11.29
C THR A 166 -6.32 12.16 9.77
N LEU A 167 -7.28 11.45 9.15
CA LEU A 167 -7.42 11.44 7.69
C LEU A 167 -8.29 12.61 7.21
N PRO A 168 -8.10 13.09 5.97
CA PRO A 168 -8.92 14.16 5.41
C PRO A 168 -10.43 13.89 5.54
N GLY A 169 -11.14 14.85 6.13
CA GLY A 169 -12.58 14.79 6.35
C GLY A 169 -13.02 14.24 7.71
N ASP A 170 -12.10 13.65 8.49
CA ASP A 170 -12.44 13.08 9.80
C ASP A 170 -12.35 14.11 10.93
N ALA A 171 -13.26 14.00 11.90
CA ALA A 171 -13.25 14.83 13.11
C ALA A 171 -12.31 14.27 14.20
N HIS A 172 -11.98 12.98 14.13
CA HIS A 172 -11.17 12.27 15.11
C HIS A 172 -10.00 11.55 14.43
N CYS A 173 -8.93 11.29 15.17
CA CYS A 173 -7.80 10.53 14.66
C CYS A 173 -8.18 9.08 14.36
N LEU A 174 -7.42 8.43 13.48
CA LEU A 174 -7.75 7.10 12.99
C LEU A 174 -7.76 6.04 14.12
N TYR A 175 -6.90 6.20 15.13
CA TYR A 175 -6.90 5.32 16.32
C TYR A 175 -8.17 5.46 17.16
N PHE A 176 -8.66 6.68 17.36
CA PHE A 176 -9.92 6.89 18.05
C PHE A 176 -11.08 6.26 17.28
N LEU A 177 -11.10 6.40 15.95
CA LEU A 177 -12.13 5.77 15.12
C LEU A 177 -12.07 4.23 15.25
N ALA A 178 -10.87 3.65 15.19
CA ALA A 178 -10.68 2.21 15.29
C ALA A 178 -11.15 1.61 16.63
N CYS A 179 -10.91 2.32 17.73
CA CYS A 179 -11.35 1.87 19.06
C CYS A 179 -12.86 2.03 19.31
N ASN A 180 -13.58 2.75 18.43
CA ASN A 180 -15.01 3.03 18.58
C ASN A 180 -15.84 2.43 17.43
N GLU A 181 -15.31 1.44 16.71
CA GLU A 181 -16.10 0.58 15.82
C GLU A 181 -16.98 -0.38 16.66
N ASP A 182 -18.07 0.15 17.25
CA ASP A 182 -19.17 -0.62 17.85
C ASP A 182 -20.40 -0.69 16.92
#